data_AF-A0A973GRD9-F1
#
_entry.id   AF-A0A973GRD9-F1
#
_cell.length_a   1.000
_cell.length_b   1.000
_cell.length_c   1.000
_cell.angle_alpha   90.00
_cell.angle_beta   90.00
_cell.angle_gamma   90.00
#
_symmetry.space_group_name_H-M   'P 1'
#
loop_
_entity.id
_entity.type
_entity.pdbx_description
1 polymer ?
#
loop_
_entity_poly.entity_id
_entity_poly.type
_entity_poly.pdbx_seq_one_letter_code
_entity_poly.pdbx_strand_id
1 'polypeptide(L)'
;DIVSFDASSYLDKVLLYPGEIREFFSRGGSLAWGIVPTTAFTGNETADNLVDELEVGIHRLVDSGIDRTIILRQSLITPSCGLGSLTPSQAEAILELTRQVSDKMQRETKTRGQGD
;
A
#
# COMPACT_ATOMS: atom_id res chain seq x y z
N ASP A 1 11.89 -10.45 5.35
CA ASP A 1 12.31 -9.47 4.32
C ASP A 1 11.19 -8.52 3.97
N ILE A 2 11.53 -7.30 3.54
CA ILE A 2 10.57 -6.29 3.09
C ILE A 2 11.03 -5.77 1.73
N VAL A 3 10.11 -5.72 0.76
CA VAL A 3 10.31 -5.00 -0.51
C VAL A 3 9.46 -3.74 -0.46
N SER A 4 10.12 -2.59 -0.51
CA SER A 4 9.47 -1.28 -0.59
C SER A 4 9.53 -0.76 -2.02
N PHE A 5 8.40 -0.28 -2.52
CA PHE A 5 8.29 0.27 -3.87
C PHE A 5 7.31 1.45 -3.88
N ASP A 6 7.50 2.34 -4.85
CA ASP A 6 6.61 3.47 -5.11
C ASP A 6 5.34 2.97 -5.83
N ALA A 7 4.33 2.63 -5.05
CA ALA A 7 3.04 2.21 -5.58
C ALA A 7 2.35 3.38 -6.30
N SER A 8 2.50 4.62 -5.81
CA SER A 8 1.83 5.80 -6.39
C SER A 8 2.19 6.07 -7.86
N SER A 9 3.37 5.62 -8.31
CA SER A 9 3.82 5.81 -9.70
C SER A 9 4.09 4.51 -10.47
N TYR A 10 4.30 3.38 -9.78
CA TYR A 10 4.79 2.14 -10.40
C TYR A 10 3.97 0.90 -10.07
N LEU A 11 2.78 1.05 -9.48
CA LEU A 11 1.88 -0.06 -9.17
C LEU A 11 1.71 -1.02 -10.36
N ASP A 12 1.38 -0.49 -11.54
CA ASP A 12 1.15 -1.31 -12.73
C ASP A 12 2.35 -2.15 -13.16
N LYS A 13 3.57 -1.62 -12.97
CA LYS A 13 4.81 -2.31 -13.37
C LYS A 13 5.17 -3.43 -12.41
N VAL A 14 4.98 -3.20 -11.11
CA VAL A 14 5.24 -4.23 -10.08
C VAL A 14 4.27 -5.39 -10.26
N LEU A 15 3.01 -5.10 -10.58
CA LEU A 15 1.98 -6.11 -10.82
C LEU A 15 2.16 -6.93 -12.10
N LEU A 16 3.21 -6.68 -12.91
CA LEU A 16 3.61 -7.55 -14.02
C LEU A 16 4.35 -8.82 -13.57
N TYR A 17 4.73 -8.90 -12.29
CA TYR A 17 5.54 -10.00 -11.73
C TYR A 17 4.79 -10.78 -10.62
N PRO A 18 3.57 -11.29 -10.87
CA PRO A 18 2.78 -11.95 -9.84
C PRO A 18 3.42 -13.25 -9.33
N GLY A 19 4.22 -13.93 -10.16
CA GLY A 19 4.91 -15.16 -9.77
C GLY A 19 5.96 -14.90 -8.69
N GLU A 20 6.81 -13.91 -8.91
CA GLU A 20 7.85 -13.47 -7.99
C GLU A 20 7.27 -12.90 -6.70
N ILE A 21 6.18 -12.13 -6.80
CA ILE A 21 5.46 -11.60 -5.64
C ILE A 21 4.87 -12.75 -4.80
N ARG A 22 4.25 -13.75 -5.45
CA ARG A 22 3.70 -14.93 -4.77
C ARG A 22 4.79 -15.72 -4.05
N GLU A 23 5.93 -15.96 -4.70
CA GLU A 23 7.07 -16.63 -4.09
C GLU A 23 7.68 -15.82 -2.93
N PHE A 24 7.68 -14.49 -3.04
CA PHE A 24 8.14 -13.63 -1.97
C PHE A 24 7.23 -13.71 -0.74
N PHE A 25 5.91 -13.67 -0.95
CA PHE A 25 4.95 -13.88 0.14
C PHE A 25 5.05 -15.28 0.75
N SER A 26 5.24 -16.33 -0.05
CA SER A 26 5.31 -17.72 0.46
C SER A 26 6.53 -17.97 1.36
N ARG A 27 7.59 -17.17 1.22
CA ARG A 27 8.76 -17.16 2.12
C ARG A 27 8.59 -16.25 3.34
N GLY A 28 7.42 -15.64 3.53
CA GLY A 28 7.13 -14.72 4.64
C GLY A 28 7.58 -13.28 4.41
N GLY A 29 7.86 -12.88 3.16
CA GLY A 29 8.24 -11.51 2.80
C GLY A 29 7.05 -10.55 2.79
N SER A 30 7.27 -9.27 3.10
CA SER A 30 6.21 -8.25 3.12
C SER A 30 6.42 -7.14 2.08
N LEU A 31 5.33 -6.67 1.48
CA LEU A 31 5.35 -5.52 0.58
C LEU A 31 5.07 -4.23 1.36
N ALA A 32 5.92 -3.22 1.18
CA ALA A 32 5.66 -1.86 1.63
C ALA A 32 5.16 -1.04 0.43
N TRP A 33 3.85 -0.77 0.45
CA TRP A 33 3.11 -0.04 -0.56
C TRP A 33 3.34 1.45 -0.36
N GLY A 34 4.32 2.01 -1.07
CA GLY A 34 4.59 3.44 -1.14
C GLY A 34 3.50 4.19 -1.90
N ILE A 35 2.28 4.17 -1.37
CA ILE A 35 1.06 4.65 -2.04
C ILE A 35 0.82 6.14 -1.79
N VAL A 36 1.33 6.70 -0.68
CA VAL A 36 1.19 8.14 -0.43
C VAL A 36 2.26 8.90 -1.21
N PRO A 37 1.89 9.78 -2.15
CA PRO A 37 2.88 10.51 -2.93
C PRO A 37 3.70 11.45 -2.04
N THR A 38 4.97 11.64 -2.41
CA THR A 38 5.90 12.53 -1.71
C THR A 38 6.19 13.75 -2.59
N THR A 39 7.04 13.60 -3.60
CA THR A 39 7.37 14.69 -4.54
C THR A 39 6.15 15.21 -5.31
N ALA A 40 5.19 14.33 -5.61
CA ALA A 40 3.97 14.66 -6.32
C ALA A 40 2.81 15.06 -5.39
N PHE A 41 3.02 15.16 -4.07
CA PHE A 41 1.97 15.49 -3.12
C PHE A 41 1.42 16.90 -3.38
N THR A 42 0.12 16.97 -3.66
CA THR A 42 -0.57 18.24 -3.95
C THR A 42 -1.35 18.77 -2.75
N GLY A 43 -1.65 17.93 -1.76
CA GLY A 43 -2.54 18.24 -0.64
C GLY A 43 -4.02 17.98 -0.95
N ASN A 44 -4.35 17.55 -2.17
CA ASN A 44 -5.71 17.16 -2.54
C ASN A 44 -5.95 15.65 -2.42
N GLU A 45 -4.90 14.88 -2.16
CA GLU A 45 -4.99 13.46 -1.91
C GLU A 45 -5.76 13.19 -0.62
N THR A 46 -6.53 12.11 -0.61
CA THR A 46 -7.40 11.72 0.51
C THR A 46 -7.09 10.29 0.90
N ALA A 47 -7.54 9.86 2.08
CA ALA A 47 -7.39 8.46 2.42
C ALA A 47 -8.25 7.56 1.50
N ASP A 48 -9.38 8.07 1.03
CA ASP A 48 -10.34 7.31 0.24
C ASP A 48 -9.79 6.98 -1.15
N ASN A 49 -9.31 7.98 -1.91
CA ASN A 49 -8.79 7.72 -3.25
C ASN A 49 -7.52 6.83 -3.23
N LEU A 50 -6.66 6.97 -2.22
CA LEU A 50 -5.47 6.12 -2.09
C LEU A 50 -5.81 4.69 -1.67
N VAL A 51 -6.84 4.48 -0.85
CA VAL A 51 -7.34 3.14 -0.53
C VAL A 51 -7.97 2.49 -1.76
N ASP A 52 -8.75 3.23 -2.55
CA ASP A 52 -9.33 2.70 -3.80
C ASP A 52 -8.23 2.22 -4.76
N GLU A 53 -7.16 3.00 -4.93
CA GLU A 53 -6.00 2.61 -5.74
C GLU A 53 -5.26 1.38 -5.19
N LEU A 54 -5.07 1.32 -3.87
CA LEU A 54 -4.46 0.18 -3.21
C LEU A 54 -5.29 -1.11 -3.39
N GLU A 55 -6.61 -1.02 -3.26
CA GLU A 55 -7.52 -2.15 -3.46
C GLU A 55 -7.49 -2.66 -4.91
N VAL A 56 -7.32 -1.79 -5.91
CA VAL A 56 -7.07 -2.23 -7.30
C VAL A 56 -5.82 -3.10 -7.38
N GLY A 57 -4.74 -2.70 -6.72
CA GLY A 57 -3.51 -3.47 -6.66
C GLY A 57 -3.67 -4.82 -5.95
N ILE A 58 -4.35 -4.81 -4.80
CA ILE A 58 -4.65 -6.02 -4.03
C ILE A 58 -5.50 -6.99 -4.86
N HIS A 59 -6.57 -6.51 -5.52
CA HIS A 59 -7.42 -7.36 -6.36
C HIS A 59 -6.64 -8.02 -7.48
N ARG A 60 -5.72 -7.31 -8.15
CA ARG A 60 -4.88 -7.91 -9.20
C ARG A 60 -3.97 -9.02 -8.69
N LEU A 61 -3.45 -8.90 -7.46
CA LEU A 61 -2.69 -9.97 -6.83
C LEU A 61 -3.57 -11.16 -6.43
N VAL A 62 -4.79 -10.90 -5.98
CA VAL A 62 -5.79 -11.95 -5.70
C VAL A 62 -6.16 -12.70 -6.96
N ASP A 63 -6.45 -12.00 -8.06
CA ASP A 63 -6.76 -12.60 -9.37
C ASP A 63 -5.60 -13.44 -9.92
N SER A 64 -4.38 -13.14 -9.48
CA SER A 64 -3.17 -13.90 -9.79
C SER A 64 -2.97 -15.15 -8.90
N GLY A 65 -3.91 -15.43 -7.99
CA GLY A 65 -3.93 -16.61 -7.13
C GLY A 65 -3.21 -16.46 -5.80
N ILE A 66 -3.00 -15.23 -5.31
CA ILE A 66 -2.43 -14.96 -3.99
C ILE A 66 -3.57 -14.73 -2.99
N ASP A 67 -3.55 -15.43 -1.85
CA ASP A 67 -4.58 -15.29 -0.82
C ASP A 67 -4.64 -13.84 -0.30
N ARG A 68 -5.84 -13.25 -0.29
CA ARG A 68 -6.05 -11.86 0.17
C ARG A 68 -5.60 -11.65 1.61
N THR A 69 -5.82 -12.63 2.49
CA THR A 69 -5.40 -12.58 3.89
C THR A 69 -3.88 -12.53 4.00
N ILE A 70 -3.16 -13.27 3.16
CA ILE A 70 -1.69 -13.21 3.09
C ILE A 70 -1.25 -11.82 2.65
N ILE A 71 -1.83 -11.28 1.57
CA ILE A 71 -1.50 -9.94 1.06
C ILE A 71 -1.68 -8.92 2.18
N LEU A 72 -2.84 -8.89 2.84
CA LEU A 72 -3.13 -7.93 3.90
C LEU A 72 -2.20 -8.07 5.12
N ARG A 73 -1.95 -9.30 5.59
CA ARG A 73 -1.08 -9.55 6.75
C ARG A 73 0.39 -9.22 6.48
N GLN A 74 0.81 -9.30 5.22
CA GLN A 74 2.18 -9.04 4.77
C GLN A 74 2.28 -7.71 4.00
N SER A 75 1.42 -6.74 4.30
CA SER A 75 1.45 -5.40 3.74
C SER A 75 1.77 -4.33 4.77
N LEU A 76 2.55 -3.34 4.34
CA LEU A 76 2.84 -2.10 5.07
C LEU A 76 2.41 -0.93 4.19
N ILE A 77 1.86 0.13 4.79
CA ILE A 77 1.55 1.38 4.09
C ILE A 77 2.66 2.37 4.38
N THR A 78 3.24 2.96 3.33
CA THR A 78 4.34 3.91 3.46
C THR A 78 4.15 5.11 2.54
N PRO A 79 4.85 6.23 2.79
CA PRO A 79 5.13 7.19 1.74
C PRO A 79 5.90 6.54 0.59
N SER A 80 5.74 7.10 -0.61
CA SER A 80 6.41 6.65 -1.85
C SER A 80 7.93 6.81 -1.82
N CYS A 81 8.45 7.77 -1.07
CA CYS A 81 9.88 8.03 -0.91
C CYS A 81 10.18 8.66 0.46
N GLY A 82 11.44 8.99 0.71
CA GLY A 82 11.83 9.76 1.89
C GLY A 82 11.27 11.18 1.88
N LEU A 83 11.10 11.76 3.08
CA LEU A 83 10.52 13.10 3.27
C LEU A 83 11.59 14.20 3.47
N GLY A 84 12.87 13.86 3.36
CA GLY A 84 13.98 14.73 3.79
C GLY A 84 14.14 16.04 3.00
N SER A 85 13.53 16.15 1.81
CA SER A 85 13.56 17.35 0.98
C SER A 85 12.32 18.24 1.15
N LEU A 86 11.35 17.86 1.98
CA LEU A 86 10.08 18.56 2.15
C LEU A 86 10.11 19.49 3.37
N THR A 87 9.18 20.45 3.42
CA THR A 87 8.99 21.23 4.65
C THR A 87 8.42 20.35 5.77
N PRO A 88 8.62 20.70 7.06
CA PRO A 88 8.00 19.97 8.16
C PRO A 88 6.47 19.85 8.03
N SER A 89 5.80 20.91 7.59
CA SER A 89 4.34 20.90 7.38
C SER A 89 3.89 19.93 6.29
N GLN A 90 4.64 19.83 5.18
CA GLN A 90 4.37 18.85 4.13
C GLN A 90 4.63 17.43 4.63
N ALA A 91 5.73 17.21 5.34
CA ALA A 91 6.06 15.91 5.91
C ALA A 91 5.00 15.45 6.93
N GLU A 92 4.53 16.34 7.80
CA GLU A 92 3.43 16.07 8.74
C GLU A 92 2.14 15.69 8.01
N ALA A 93 1.75 16.45 6.98
CA ALA A 93 0.55 16.16 6.20
C ALA A 93 0.63 14.78 5.50
N ILE A 94 1.77 14.43 4.92
CA ILE A 94 2.00 13.14 4.27
C ILE A 94 1.97 11.98 5.28
N LEU A 95 2.60 12.15 6.45
CA LEU A 95 2.60 11.12 7.49
C LEU A 95 1.20 10.92 8.08
N GLU A 96 0.46 12.00 8.29
CA GLU A 96 -0.92 11.94 8.74
C GLU A 96 -1.82 11.25 7.70
N LEU A 97 -1.67 11.57 6.41
CA LEU A 97 -2.39 10.87 5.35
C LEU A 97 -2.01 9.38 5.28
N THR A 98 -0.73 9.04 5.44
CA THR A 98 -0.25 7.64 5.52
C THR A 98 -0.94 6.89 6.65
N ARG A 99 -1.06 7.51 7.83
CA ARG A 99 -1.77 6.96 8.98
C ARG A 99 -3.25 6.74 8.67
N GLN A 100 -3.92 7.70 8.04
CA GLN A 100 -5.34 7.60 7.69
C GLN A 100 -5.63 6.47 6.70
N VAL A 101 -4.77 6.29 5.69
CA VAL A 101 -4.86 5.16 4.73
C VAL A 101 -4.73 3.82 5.47
N SER A 102 -3.70 3.68 6.32
CA SER A 102 -3.51 2.47 7.14
C SER A 102 -4.71 2.18 8.04
N ASP A 103 -5.23 3.19 8.75
CA ASP A 103 -6.39 3.05 9.63
C ASP A 103 -7.63 2.57 8.86
N LYS A 104 -7.86 3.11 7.66
CA LYS A 104 -9.00 2.73 6.82
C LYS A 104 -8.89 1.28 6.36
N MET A 105 -7.73 0.86 5.85
CA MET A 105 -7.46 -0.53 5.47
C MET A 105 -7.67 -1.52 6.63
N GLN A 106 -7.22 -1.15 7.85
CA GLN A 106 -7.40 -1.99 9.02
C GLN A 106 -8.86 -2.11 9.46
N ARG A 107 -9.65 -1.03 9.35
CA ARG A 107 -11.09 -1.07 9.63
C ARG A 107 -11.81 -1.99 8.66
N GLU A 108 -11.54 -1.85 7.36
CA GLU A 108 -12.18 -2.69 6.33
C GLU A 108 -11.81 -4.17 6.46
N THR A 109 -10.57 -4.47 6.87
CA THR A 109 -10.14 -5.84 7.16
C THR A 109 -10.89 -6.43 8.35
N LYS A 110 -11.08 -5.67 9.43
CA LYS A 110 -11.82 -6.12 10.63
C LYS A 110 -13.31 -6.36 10.34
N THR A 111 -13.94 -5.53 9.51
CA THR A 111 -15.35 -5.69 9.14
C THR A 111 -15.59 -6.95 8.28
N ARG A 112 -14.59 -7.38 7.49
CA ARG A 112 -14.70 -8.56 6.61
C ARG A 112 -14.35 -9.88 7.29
N GLY A 113 -13.63 -9.86 8.41
CA GLY A 113 -13.24 -11.07 9.17
C GLY A 113 -14.30 -11.62 10.14
N GLN A 114 -15.52 -11.08 10.16
CA GLN A 114 -16.61 -11.50 11.07
C GLN A 114 -17.66 -12.40 10.37
N GLY A 115 -17.35 -12.92 9.19
CA GLY A 115 -18.31 -13.59 8.30
C GLY A 115 -17.90 -14.95 7.74
N ASP A 116 -16.90 -15.62 8.32
CA ASP A 116 -16.52 -17.02 8.03
C ASP A 116 -16.65 -17.90 9.28
#